data_AF-A0A2V9PDZ8-F1
#
_entry.id   AF-A0A2V9PDZ8-F1
#
_cell.length_a   1.000
_cell.length_b   1.000
_cell.length_c   1.000
_cell.angle_alpha   90.00
_cell.angle_beta   90.00
_cell.angle_gamma   90.00
#
_symmetry.space_group_name_H-M   'P 1'
#
loop_
_entity.id
_entity.type
_entity.pdbx_description
1 polymer ?
#
loop_
_entity_poly.entity_id
_entity_poly.type
_entity_poly.pdbx_seq_one_letter_code
_entity_poly.pdbx_strand_id
1 'polypeptide(L)' 'MKNEILDEAEADLIEGYHFYEAQDAGLGSYFLDSLFSDIDSLLIHAGVHAVVFGYRRCLSKRFPFAVYYSVEGELIRVSA' A
#
# COMPACT_ATOMS: atom_id res chain seq x y z
N MET A 1 8.71 -10.21 -11.04
CA MET A 1 8.20 -8.98 -10.39
C MET A 1 8.54 -8.97 -8.90
N LYS A 2 8.96 -7.83 -8.36
CA LYS A 2 9.31 -7.61 -6.94
C LYS A 2 8.69 -6.29 -6.46
N ASN A 3 8.21 -6.27 -5.22
CA ASN A 3 7.76 -5.04 -4.55
C ASN A 3 8.93 -4.38 -3.79
N GLU A 4 9.00 -3.05 -3.87
CA GLU A 4 9.86 -2.18 -3.08
C GLU A 4 8.96 -1.09 -2.48
N ILE A 5 8.95 -0.98 -1.15
CA ILE A 5 8.23 0.07 -0.42
C ILE A 5 9.26 1.16 -0.14
N LEU A 6 8.97 2.39 -0.58
CA LEU A 6 9.83 3.55 -0.35
C LEU A 6 9.62 4.09 1.07
N ASP A 7 10.61 4.82 1.57
CA ASP A 7 10.63 5.38 2.92
C ASP A 7 9.38 6.22 3.22
N GLU A 8 8.85 6.95 2.23
CA GLU A 8 7.62 7.74 2.38
C GLU A 8 6.39 6.85 2.64
N ALA A 9 6.24 5.77 1.88
CA ALA A 9 5.16 4.81 2.07
C ALA A 9 5.31 4.02 3.38
N GLU A 10 6.54 3.72 3.80
CA GLU A 10 6.80 3.10 5.08
C GLU A 10 6.39 4.02 6.25
N ALA A 11 6.69 5.32 6.14
CA ALA A 11 6.25 6.31 7.12
C ALA A 11 4.72 6.37 7.21
N ASP A 12 4.01 6.39 6.07
CA ASP A 12 2.54 6.38 6.02
C ASP A 12 1.95 5.11 6.68
N LEU A 13 2.60 3.95 6.49
CA LEU A 13 2.18 2.70 7.14
C LEU A 13 2.41 2.73 8.66
N ILE A 14 3.53 3.30 9.13
CA ILE A 14 3.82 3.46 10.55
C ILE A 14 2.82 4.41 11.22
N GLU A 15 2.54 5.55 10.59
CA GLU A 15 1.54 6.51 11.08
C GLU A 15 0.14 5.88 11.11
N GLY A 16 -0.24 5.18 10.03
CA GLY A 16 -1.49 4.44 9.95
C GLY A 16 -1.63 3.38 11.04
N TYR A 17 -0.58 2.59 11.28
CA TYR A 17 -0.56 1.60 12.36
C TYR A 17 -0.88 2.23 13.71
N HIS A 18 -0.16 3.29 14.10
CA HIS A 18 -0.36 3.94 15.39
C HIS A 18 -1.74 4.61 15.51
N PHE A 19 -2.24 5.20 14.42
CA PHE A 19 -3.58 5.80 14.40
C PHE A 19 -4.69 4.78 14.66
N TYR A 20 -4.61 3.60 14.03
CA TYR A 20 -5.61 2.55 14.20
C TYR A 20 -5.46 1.79 15.52
N GLU A 21 -4.22 1.52 15.96
CA GLU A 21 -3.96 0.86 17.24
C GLU A 21 -4.46 1.70 18.44
N ALA A 22 -4.43 3.04 18.33
CA ALA A 22 -4.97 3.93 19.35
C ALA A 22 -6.50 3.88 19.47
N GLN A 23 -7.21 3.35 18.48
CA GLN A 23 -8.67 3.25 18.48
C GLN A 23 -9.18 1.96 19.10
N ASP A 24 -8.53 0.83 18.77
CA ASP A 24 -8.81 -0.46 19.37
C ASP A 24 -7.56 -1.35 19.30
N ALA A 25 -7.34 -2.13 20.35
CA ALA A 25 -6.15 -2.96 20.47
C ALA A 25 -6.14 -4.03 19.36
N GLY A 26 -5.04 -4.08 18.61
CA GLY A 26 -4.86 -4.98 17.46
C GLY A 26 -5.42 -4.45 16.13
N LEU A 27 -6.10 -3.30 16.11
CA LEU A 27 -6.59 -2.72 14.86
C LEU A 27 -5.45 -2.19 13.99
N GLY A 28 -4.35 -1.72 14.60
CA GLY A 28 -3.14 -1.33 13.86
C GLY A 28 -2.50 -2.53 13.15
N SER A 29 -2.40 -3.67 13.83
CA SER A 29 -1.91 -4.90 13.20
C SER A 29 -2.82 -5.36 12.06
N TYR A 30 -4.13 -5.33 12.26
CA TYR A 30 -5.08 -5.67 11.20
C TYR A 30 -5.00 -4.72 9.99
N PHE A 31 -4.70 -3.44 10.24
CA PHE A 31 -4.39 -2.46 9.20
C PHE A 31 -3.18 -2.87 8.37
N LEU A 32 -2.04 -3.14 8.99
CA LEU A 32 -0.82 -3.55 8.28
C LEU A 32 -1.03 -4.83 7.48
N ASP A 33 -1.63 -5.86 8.09
CA ASP A 33 -1.90 -7.13 7.41
C ASP A 33 -2.77 -6.93 6.15
N SER A 34 -3.76 -6.04 6.23
CA SER A 34 -4.64 -5.72 5.12
C SER A 34 -3.90 -4.98 4.00
N LEU A 35 -3.09 -3.98 4.35
CA LEU A 35 -2.35 -3.18 3.36
C LEU A 35 -1.23 -3.98 2.70
N PHE A 36 -0.49 -4.79 3.45
CA PHE A 36 0.52 -5.69 2.86
C PHE A 36 -0.11 -6.71 1.92
N SER A 37 -1.29 -7.26 2.25
CA SER A 37 -2.02 -8.14 1.35
C SER A 37 -2.41 -7.44 0.04
N ASP A 38 -2.83 -6.17 0.10
CA ASP A 38 -3.13 -5.37 -1.08
C ASP A 38 -1.85 -5.03 -1.89
N ILE A 39 -0.71 -4.75 -1.24
CA ILE A 39 0.59 -4.51 -1.91
C ILE A 39 1.12 -5.79 -2.58
N ASP A 40 1.07 -6.94 -1.90
CA ASP A 40 1.52 -8.22 -2.46
C ASP A 40 0.69 -8.64 -3.67
N SER A 41 -0.60 -8.30 -3.69
CA SER A 41 -1.47 -8.55 -4.83
C SER A 41 -1.02 -7.83 -6.12
N LEU A 42 -0.26 -6.74 -6.00
CA LEU A 42 0.33 -6.03 -7.14
C LEU A 42 1.28 -6.93 -7.95
N LEU A 43 1.91 -7.95 -7.34
CA LEU A 43 2.73 -8.91 -8.07
C LEU A 43 1.96 -9.66 -9.17
N ILE A 44 0.64 -9.73 -9.07
CA ILE A 44 -0.23 -10.46 -10.01
C ILE A 44 -0.87 -9.49 -11.01
N HIS A 45 -1.31 -8.32 -10.55
CA HIS A 45 -2.12 -7.40 -11.36
C HIS A 45 -1.57 -5.97 -11.45
N ALA A 46 -0.27 -5.75 -11.18
CA ALA A 46 0.37 -4.47 -11.45
C ALA A 46 0.24 -4.10 -12.93
N GLY A 47 -0.60 -3.11 -13.23
CA GLY A 47 -0.76 -2.59 -14.60
C GLY A 47 -2.20 -2.33 -15.02
N VAL A 48 -3.17 -2.92 -14.33
CA VAL A 48 -4.61 -2.75 -14.65
C VAL A 48 -5.23 -1.55 -13.94
N HIS A 49 -4.56 -1.01 -12.93
CA HIS A 49 -5.04 0.11 -12.13
C HIS A 49 -4.96 1.46 -12.87
N ALA A 50 -5.92 2.33 -12.58
CA ALA A 50 -6.01 3.67 -13.14
C ALA A 50 -4.79 4.52 -12.73
N VAL A 51 -4.38 5.40 -13.64
CA VAL A 51 -3.32 6.38 -13.39
C VAL A 51 -3.91 7.64 -12.79
N VAL A 52 -3.39 8.05 -11.63
CA VAL A 52 -3.78 9.24 -10.87
C VAL A 52 -2.50 9.96 -10.43
N PHE A 53 -2.40 11.27 -10.69
CA PHE A 53 -1.19 12.07 -10.43
C PHE A 53 0.12 11.51 -11.04
N GLY A 54 0.02 10.74 -12.13
CA GLY A 54 1.17 10.10 -12.77
C GLY A 54 1.55 8.72 -12.19
N TYR A 55 0.87 8.27 -11.14
CA TYR A 55 1.09 6.97 -10.50
C TYR A 55 -0.09 6.03 -10.75
N ARG A 56 0.13 4.73 -10.67
CA ARG A 56 -0.98 3.76 -10.64
C ARG A 56 -1.54 3.71 -9.23
N ARG A 57 -2.86 3.70 -9.10
CA ARG A 57 -3.54 3.73 -7.80
C ARG A 57 -4.37 2.47 -7.55
N CYS A 58 -3.98 1.68 -6.57
CA CYS A 58 -4.76 0.57 -6.02
C CYS A 58 -5.52 1.07 -4.78
N LEU A 59 -6.82 0.78 -4.67
CA LEU A 59 -7.58 1.13 -3.46
C LEU A 59 -7.55 -0.06 -2.50
N SER A 60 -7.29 0.21 -1.21
CA SER A 60 -7.36 -0.85 -0.21
C SER A 60 -8.79 -1.35 -0.08
N LYS A 61 -8.94 -2.66 0.16
CA LYS A 61 -10.25 -3.31 0.27
C LYS A 61 -10.92 -3.07 1.63
N ARG A 62 -10.13 -2.79 2.67
CA ARG A 62 -10.58 -2.80 4.08
C ARG A 62 -10.49 -1.43 4.73
N PHE A 63 -9.47 -0.66 4.37
CA PHE A 63 -9.21 0.64 4.96
C PHE A 63 -9.37 1.75 3.91
N PRO A 64 -9.71 2.98 4.32
CA PRO A 64 -9.85 4.12 3.42
C PRO A 64 -8.49 4.65 2.94
N PHE A 65 -7.65 3.77 2.40
CA PHE A 65 -6.30 4.04 1.92
C PHE A 65 -6.19 3.72 0.43
N ALA A 66 -5.25 4.38 -0.24
CA ALA A 66 -4.93 4.15 -1.63
C ALA A 66 -3.43 3.97 -1.76
N VAL A 67 -3.00 2.84 -2.32
CA VAL A 67 -1.61 2.52 -2.61
C VAL A 67 -1.24 3.09 -3.97
N TYR A 68 -0.34 4.06 -3.99
CA TYR A 68 0.24 4.66 -5.18
C TYR A 68 1.57 3.99 -5.51
N TYR A 69 1.68 3.53 -6.75
CA TYR A 69 2.87 2.81 -7.18
C TYR A 69 3.24 3.09 -8.64
N SER A 70 4.50 2.86 -8.97
CA SER A 70 5.02 2.81 -10.34
C SER A 70 5.52 1.41 -10.70
N VAL A 71 5.65 1.13 -11.99
CA VAL A 71 6.21 -0.13 -12.50
C VAL A 71 7.40 0.19 -13.38
N GLU A 72 8.58 -0.27 -12.98
CA GLU A 72 9.87 -0.09 -13.66
C GLU A 72 10.44 -1.46 -14.02
N GLY A 73 10.15 -1.96 -15.23
CA GLY A 73 10.53 -3.32 -15.64
C GLY A 73 9.83 -4.37 -14.78
N GLU A 74 10.59 -5.08 -13.96
CA GLU A 74 10.05 -6.06 -13.00
C GLU A 74 9.88 -5.51 -11.58
N LEU A 75 10.18 -4.23 -11.34
CA LEU A 75 10.10 -3.62 -10.02
C LEU A 75 8.80 -2.82 -9.88
N ILE A 76 8.09 -3.06 -8.78
CA ILE A 76 6.92 -2.27 -8.36
C ILE A 76 7.38 -1.41 -7.19
N ARG A 77 7.39 -0.09 -7.37
CA ARG A 77 7.74 0.86 -6.30
C ARG A 77 6.48 1.46 -5.71
N VAL A 78 6.27 1.25 -4.42
CA VAL A 78 5.18 1.83 -3.64
C VAL A 78 5.66 3.12 -3.00
N SER A 79 4.98 4.23 -3.28
CA SER A 79 5.41 5.58 -2.90
C SER A 79 4.51 6.26 -1.87
N ALA A 80 3.25 5.83 -1.76
CA ALA A 80 2.26 6.26 -0.77
C ALA A 80 1.11 5.24 -0.68
#